data_AF-A0A2Z5FZ96-F1
#
_entry.id   AF-A0A2Z5FZ96-F1
#
_cell.length_a   1.000
_cell.length_b   1.000
_cell.length_c   1.000
_cell.angle_alpha   90.00
_cell.angle_beta   90.00
_cell.angle_gamma   90.00
#
_symmetry.space_group_name_H-M   'P 1'
#
loop_
_entity.id
_entity.type
_entity.pdbx_description
1 polymer ?
#
loop_
_entity_poly.entity_id
_entity_poly.type
_entity_poly.pdbx_seq_one_letter_code
_entity_poly.pdbx_strand_id
1 'polypeptide(L)'
;MSLHAYPSWSLDEEASRSLIRHAIEAGINFFDTANMYSNGGSEEIIGRALKEFTNRDSLVIATKLAAATHDGPNAIGLSRKAIMTEIDHSLRRLGTDYVDLYQIHRRDQLTPWEETLEALHDLVKMGKVRYLGASSMKAWEFSKALHLQKANAWARFVSLQDTYNLLGREEEREMLPLCTDEGVQTIVYSPLARGILARPWGETTLRSESEAAAGHKDETNAKSDQEIVNALTAIAKECGVGQASIALAWLRSKPVVAAPIVGALKAKHIDDAIAALSVNLTDDQIARLELPYTPRMDYQGVSDPVMLARAVEAATGFKSSAT
;
A
#
# COMPACT_ATOMS: atom_id res chain seq x y z
N MET A 1 -16.92 -22.04 7.82
CA MET A 1 -17.25 -20.65 7.46
C MET A 1 -16.37 -20.30 6.27
N SER A 2 -16.93 -19.89 5.13
CA SER A 2 -16.14 -19.67 3.90
C SER A 2 -15.12 -18.55 4.13
N LEU A 3 -13.82 -18.91 4.20
CA LEU A 3 -12.69 -18.03 4.48
C LEU A 3 -12.25 -17.20 3.25
N HIS A 4 -13.07 -17.13 2.21
CA HIS A 4 -12.78 -16.42 0.96
C HIS A 4 -13.85 -15.37 0.66
N ALA A 5 -14.15 -14.52 1.65
CA ALA A 5 -15.01 -13.37 1.44
C ALA A 5 -14.22 -12.31 0.66
N TYR A 6 -14.37 -12.35 -0.66
CA TYR A 6 -13.93 -11.29 -1.55
C TYR A 6 -14.82 -10.06 -1.35
N PRO A 7 -14.27 -8.82 -1.34
CA PRO A 7 -15.09 -7.62 -1.38
C PRO A 7 -16.06 -7.69 -2.57
N SER A 8 -17.31 -7.27 -2.41
CA SER A 8 -18.32 -7.38 -3.48
C SER A 8 -17.97 -6.64 -4.77
N TRP A 9 -17.02 -5.71 -4.71
CA TRP A 9 -16.49 -4.95 -5.83
C TRP A 9 -15.25 -5.58 -6.50
N SER A 10 -14.66 -6.64 -5.93
CA SER A 10 -13.46 -7.25 -6.50
C SER A 10 -13.79 -8.11 -7.73
N LEU A 11 -12.81 -8.23 -8.62
CA LEU A 11 -12.93 -9.05 -9.81
C LEU A 11 -12.73 -10.53 -9.49
N ASP A 12 -13.32 -11.40 -10.30
CA ASP A 12 -12.96 -12.81 -10.33
C ASP A 12 -11.55 -13.02 -10.93
N GLU A 13 -11.08 -14.26 -10.91
CA GLU A 13 -9.75 -14.61 -11.41
C GLU A 13 -9.59 -14.35 -12.92
N GLU A 14 -10.60 -14.63 -13.74
CA GLU A 14 -10.51 -14.47 -15.20
C GLU A 14 -10.40 -12.99 -15.61
N ALA A 15 -11.24 -12.14 -15.01
CA ALA A 15 -11.16 -10.71 -15.20
C ALA A 15 -9.84 -10.13 -14.65
N SER A 16 -9.38 -10.61 -13.49
CA SER A 16 -8.10 -10.19 -12.90
C SER A 16 -6.92 -10.55 -13.80
N ARG A 17 -6.90 -11.77 -14.36
CA ARG A 17 -5.86 -12.24 -15.28
C ARG A 17 -5.76 -11.37 -16.52
N SER A 18 -6.90 -10.97 -17.09
CA SER A 18 -6.93 -10.09 -18.26
C SER A 18 -6.28 -8.73 -17.97
N LEU A 19 -6.49 -8.17 -16.78
CA LEU A 19 -5.85 -6.92 -16.36
C LEU A 19 -4.35 -7.09 -16.08
N ILE A 20 -3.95 -8.19 -15.44
CA ILE A 20 -2.53 -8.48 -15.18
C ILE A 20 -1.76 -8.61 -16.50
N ARG A 21 -2.33 -9.32 -17.49
CA ARG A 21 -1.76 -9.42 -18.83
C ARG A 21 -1.60 -8.03 -19.47
N HIS A 22 -2.65 -7.22 -19.46
CA HIS A 22 -2.61 -5.86 -20.01
C HIS A 22 -1.53 -4.99 -19.34
N ALA A 23 -1.41 -5.08 -18.01
CA ALA A 23 -0.37 -4.37 -17.27
C ALA A 23 1.05 -4.75 -17.73
N ILE A 24 1.31 -6.05 -17.89
CA ILE A 24 2.61 -6.57 -18.37
C ILE A 24 2.88 -6.11 -19.80
N GLU A 25 1.90 -6.26 -20.69
CA GLU A 25 2.02 -5.85 -22.10
C GLU A 25 2.26 -4.35 -22.24
N ALA A 26 1.75 -3.55 -21.31
CA ALA A 26 1.95 -2.12 -21.23
C ALA A 26 3.27 -1.71 -20.52
N GLY A 27 4.09 -2.68 -20.10
CA GLY A 27 5.42 -2.46 -19.52
C GLY A 27 5.47 -2.33 -18.00
N ILE A 28 4.37 -2.58 -17.29
CA ILE A 28 4.37 -2.61 -15.82
C ILE A 28 5.02 -3.91 -15.35
N ASN A 29 6.03 -3.78 -14.48
CA ASN A 29 6.74 -4.92 -13.90
C ASN A 29 6.67 -5.02 -12.38
N PHE A 30 6.09 -4.02 -11.69
CA PHE A 30 5.95 -4.01 -10.24
C PHE A 30 4.54 -4.44 -9.83
N PHE A 31 4.44 -5.51 -9.03
CA PHE A 31 3.17 -6.06 -8.54
C PHE A 31 3.19 -6.16 -7.03
N ASP A 32 2.25 -5.48 -6.37
CA ASP A 32 2.09 -5.48 -4.92
C ASP A 32 0.86 -6.30 -4.50
N THR A 33 1.02 -7.11 -3.47
CA THR A 33 -0.04 -7.90 -2.83
C THR A 33 0.21 -8.01 -1.31
N ALA A 34 -0.54 -8.83 -0.59
CA ALA A 34 -0.32 -9.13 0.82
C ALA A 34 -0.91 -10.49 1.17
N ASN A 35 -0.33 -11.15 2.18
CA ASN A 35 -0.79 -12.45 2.67
C ASN A 35 -2.28 -12.45 3.08
N MET A 36 -2.78 -11.33 3.62
CA MET A 36 -4.17 -11.19 4.06
C MET A 36 -5.17 -10.85 2.95
N TYR A 37 -4.72 -10.42 1.77
CA TYR A 37 -5.63 -9.97 0.71
C TYR A 37 -6.43 -11.17 0.18
N SER A 38 -7.75 -11.12 0.41
CA SER A 38 -8.66 -12.23 0.18
C SER A 38 -8.18 -13.54 0.83
N ASN A 39 -7.61 -13.45 2.04
CA ASN A 39 -7.04 -14.57 2.79
C ASN A 39 -6.03 -15.42 2.00
N GLY A 40 -5.14 -14.75 1.26
CA GLY A 40 -4.10 -15.36 0.44
C GLY A 40 -4.49 -15.57 -1.02
N GLY A 41 -5.78 -15.49 -1.38
CA GLY A 41 -6.24 -15.68 -2.75
C GLY A 41 -5.61 -14.68 -3.75
N SER A 42 -5.28 -13.47 -3.32
CA SER A 42 -4.59 -12.49 -4.17
C SER A 42 -3.19 -12.96 -4.59
N GLU A 43 -2.40 -13.51 -3.66
CA GLU A 43 -1.06 -14.05 -3.95
C GLU A 43 -1.14 -15.23 -4.92
N GLU A 44 -2.14 -16.10 -4.75
CA GLU A 44 -2.34 -17.26 -5.62
C GLU A 44 -2.70 -16.86 -7.07
N ILE A 45 -3.63 -15.92 -7.23
CA ILE A 45 -4.06 -15.43 -8.55
C ILE A 45 -2.90 -14.71 -9.25
N ILE A 46 -2.21 -13.81 -8.55
CA ILE A 46 -1.06 -13.08 -9.10
C ILE A 46 0.07 -14.07 -9.45
N GLY A 47 0.40 -15.00 -8.57
CA GLY A 47 1.44 -16.01 -8.81
C GLY A 47 1.20 -16.83 -10.07
N ARG A 48 -0.03 -17.36 -10.24
CA ARG A 48 -0.42 -18.10 -11.46
C ARG A 48 -0.35 -17.22 -12.71
N ALA A 49 -0.91 -16.01 -12.66
CA ALA A 49 -0.96 -15.11 -13.80
C ALA A 49 0.45 -14.65 -14.24
N LEU A 50 1.30 -14.22 -13.31
CA LEU A 50 2.65 -13.75 -13.60
C LEU A 50 3.52 -14.85 -14.20
N LYS A 51 3.43 -16.08 -13.67
CA LYS A 51 4.16 -17.24 -14.20
C LYS A 51 3.75 -17.59 -15.64
N GLU A 52 2.51 -17.32 -16.02
CA GLU A 52 2.00 -17.58 -17.36
C GLU A 52 2.35 -16.47 -18.35
N PHE A 53 2.30 -15.21 -17.93
CA PHE A 53 2.37 -14.07 -18.84
C PHE A 53 3.77 -13.47 -18.99
N THR A 54 4.72 -13.77 -18.09
CA THR A 54 6.08 -13.24 -18.19
C THR A 54 7.09 -14.10 -17.45
N ASN A 55 8.37 -13.74 -17.55
CA ASN A 55 9.46 -14.40 -16.86
C ASN A 55 9.69 -13.77 -15.48
N ARG A 56 10.08 -14.58 -14.49
CA ARG A 56 10.34 -14.13 -13.12
C ARG A 56 11.36 -13.00 -13.02
N ASP A 57 12.38 -13.00 -13.88
CA ASP A 57 13.51 -12.05 -13.81
C ASP A 57 13.16 -10.66 -14.35
N SER A 58 12.03 -10.51 -15.06
CA SER A 58 11.56 -9.20 -15.52
C SER A 58 10.70 -8.49 -14.47
N LEU A 59 10.34 -9.17 -13.38
CA LEU A 59 9.35 -8.73 -12.40
C LEU A 59 9.96 -8.27 -11.08
N VAL A 60 9.25 -7.32 -10.45
CA VAL A 60 9.41 -6.96 -9.05
C VAL A 60 8.11 -7.31 -8.32
N ILE A 61 8.15 -8.37 -7.50
CA ILE A 61 7.01 -8.82 -6.71
C ILE A 61 7.18 -8.35 -5.26
N ALA A 62 6.21 -7.55 -4.80
CA ALA A 62 6.11 -7.10 -3.44
C ALA A 62 4.96 -7.80 -2.71
N THR A 63 5.21 -8.29 -1.49
CA THR A 63 4.14 -8.79 -0.60
C THR A 63 4.39 -8.38 0.84
N LYS A 64 3.39 -8.62 1.71
CA LYS A 64 3.36 -8.14 3.09
C LYS A 64 2.94 -9.21 4.07
N LEU A 65 3.41 -9.05 5.30
CA LEU A 65 3.03 -9.83 6.48
C LEU A 65 2.69 -8.92 7.67
N ALA A 66 1.93 -9.47 8.62
CA ALA A 66 1.66 -8.98 9.99
C ALA A 66 0.20 -9.26 10.35
N ALA A 67 -0.69 -9.31 9.36
CA ALA A 67 -2.11 -9.57 9.55
C ALA A 67 -2.39 -11.06 9.70
N ALA A 68 -3.49 -11.38 10.38
CA ALA A 68 -3.96 -12.75 10.56
C ALA A 68 -4.35 -13.39 9.23
N THR A 69 -3.74 -14.54 8.91
CA THR A 69 -4.01 -15.32 7.68
C THR A 69 -4.51 -16.73 7.94
N HIS A 70 -4.51 -17.14 9.21
CA HIS A 70 -5.01 -18.42 9.67
C HIS A 70 -5.49 -18.30 11.12
N ASP A 71 -6.05 -19.38 11.67
CA ASP A 71 -6.51 -19.38 13.05
C ASP A 71 -5.34 -19.58 14.03
N GLY A 72 -5.47 -19.00 15.23
CA GLY A 72 -4.61 -19.30 16.38
C GLY A 72 -3.65 -18.16 16.78
N PRO A 73 -3.01 -18.30 17.95
CA PRO A 73 -2.28 -17.21 18.62
C PRO A 73 -1.04 -16.71 17.89
N ASN A 74 -0.50 -17.50 16.96
CA ASN A 74 0.71 -17.16 16.20
C ASN A 74 0.41 -16.79 14.74
N ALA A 75 -0.86 -16.52 14.41
CA ALA A 75 -1.27 -16.21 13.05
C ALA A 75 -1.04 -14.75 12.64
N ILE A 76 -0.69 -13.90 13.60
CA ILE A 76 -0.60 -12.44 13.47
C ILE A 76 0.70 -11.94 14.08
N GLY A 77 1.12 -10.74 13.66
CA GLY A 77 2.26 -10.02 14.23
C GLY A 77 3.56 -10.27 13.48
N LEU A 78 4.65 -9.86 14.12
CA LEU A 78 6.00 -9.83 13.56
C LEU A 78 7.01 -10.60 14.42
N SER A 79 6.53 -11.58 15.20
CA SER A 79 7.42 -12.53 15.87
C SER A 79 8.27 -13.29 14.84
N ARG A 80 9.46 -13.74 15.24
CA ARG A 80 10.32 -14.56 14.39
C ARG A 80 9.58 -15.79 13.85
N LYS A 81 8.72 -16.41 14.67
CA LYS A 81 7.89 -17.54 14.26
C LYS A 81 6.94 -17.17 13.11
N ALA A 82 6.23 -16.06 13.24
CA ALA A 82 5.30 -15.56 12.21
C ALA A 82 6.06 -15.21 10.93
N ILE A 83 7.15 -14.43 11.03
CA ILE A 83 7.98 -14.02 9.88
C ILE A 83 8.50 -15.23 9.08
N MET A 84 9.09 -16.20 9.77
CA MET A 84 9.68 -17.39 9.13
C MET A 84 8.62 -18.30 8.50
N THR A 85 7.42 -18.34 9.07
CA THR A 85 6.32 -19.18 8.58
C THR A 85 5.60 -18.51 7.41
N GLU A 86 5.31 -17.23 7.51
CA GLU A 86 4.51 -16.50 6.51
C GLU A 86 5.27 -16.27 5.21
N ILE A 87 6.59 -16.11 5.24
CA ILE A 87 7.35 -16.05 3.99
C ILE A 87 7.22 -17.36 3.20
N ASP A 88 7.26 -18.51 3.87
CA ASP A 88 7.11 -19.81 3.21
C ASP A 88 5.69 -20.02 2.67
N HIS A 89 4.68 -19.48 3.36
CA HIS A 89 3.30 -19.44 2.85
C HIS A 89 3.17 -18.57 1.60
N SER A 90 3.68 -17.34 1.65
CA SER A 90 3.66 -16.40 0.52
C SER A 90 4.39 -16.97 -0.69
N LEU A 91 5.59 -17.53 -0.52
CA LEU A 91 6.37 -18.14 -1.61
C LEU A 91 5.62 -19.31 -2.27
N ARG A 92 4.96 -20.17 -1.47
CA ARG A 92 4.11 -21.25 -2.00
C ARG A 92 2.94 -20.72 -2.81
N ARG A 93 2.22 -19.71 -2.31
CA ARG A 93 1.05 -19.13 -3.02
C ARG A 93 1.47 -18.39 -4.30
N LEU A 94 2.55 -17.62 -4.23
CA LEU A 94 3.12 -16.90 -5.38
C LEU A 94 3.80 -17.84 -6.39
N GLY A 95 4.18 -19.06 -5.99
CA GLY A 95 4.82 -20.04 -6.85
C GLY A 95 6.25 -19.64 -7.27
N THR A 96 6.99 -19.00 -6.38
CA THR A 96 8.38 -18.49 -6.58
C THR A 96 9.24 -18.84 -5.38
N ASP A 97 10.56 -18.89 -5.56
CA ASP A 97 11.52 -19.18 -4.49
C ASP A 97 11.96 -17.94 -3.71
N TYR A 98 11.66 -16.75 -4.24
CA TYR A 98 11.94 -15.47 -3.60
C TYR A 98 10.93 -14.38 -3.97
N VAL A 99 10.78 -13.40 -3.06
CA VAL A 99 10.11 -12.11 -3.34
C VAL A 99 11.15 -10.99 -3.43
N ASP A 100 10.86 -9.99 -4.24
CA ASP A 100 11.77 -8.85 -4.41
C ASP A 100 11.68 -7.90 -3.23
N LEU A 101 10.46 -7.60 -2.78
CA LEU A 101 10.21 -6.69 -1.67
C LEU A 101 9.26 -7.32 -0.64
N TYR A 102 9.77 -7.60 0.55
CA TYR A 102 8.96 -8.10 1.66
C TYR A 102 8.73 -7.03 2.70
N GLN A 103 7.48 -6.72 2.99
CA GLN A 103 7.12 -5.53 3.77
C GLN A 103 6.37 -5.87 5.04
N ILE A 104 6.74 -5.25 6.16
CA ILE A 104 5.90 -5.30 7.35
C ILE A 104 4.65 -4.44 7.12
N HIS A 105 3.47 -5.05 7.21
CA HIS A 105 2.20 -4.41 6.83
C HIS A 105 1.77 -3.36 7.86
N ARG A 106 2.13 -3.56 9.13
CA ARG A 106 1.96 -2.65 10.26
C ARG A 106 3.05 -2.91 11.29
N ARG A 107 3.31 -1.95 12.17
CA ARG A 107 4.15 -2.17 13.35
C ARG A 107 3.41 -3.04 14.38
N ASP A 108 4.01 -4.16 14.74
CA ASP A 108 3.54 -5.03 15.84
C ASP A 108 4.14 -4.60 17.18
N GLN A 109 3.35 -3.97 18.05
CA GLN A 109 3.84 -3.48 19.35
C GLN A 109 4.16 -4.58 20.37
N LEU A 110 3.75 -5.82 20.11
CA LEU A 110 3.96 -6.94 21.03
C LEU A 110 5.31 -7.63 20.82
N THR A 111 5.87 -7.53 19.61
CA THR A 111 7.20 -8.08 19.30
C THR A 111 8.28 -6.99 19.42
N PRO A 112 9.38 -7.25 20.15
CA PRO A 112 10.55 -6.35 20.16
C PRO A 112 11.09 -6.11 18.75
N TRP A 113 11.61 -4.90 18.51
CA TRP A 113 12.16 -4.56 17.19
C TRP A 113 13.33 -5.45 16.82
N GLU A 114 14.21 -5.77 17.78
CA GLU A 114 15.40 -6.59 17.57
C GLU A 114 15.03 -7.97 17.02
N GLU A 115 14.02 -8.63 17.60
CA GLU A 115 13.53 -9.93 17.11
C GLU A 115 12.97 -9.82 15.68
N THR A 116 12.13 -8.80 15.43
CA THR A 116 11.53 -8.56 14.11
C THR A 116 12.60 -8.32 13.05
N LEU A 117 13.53 -7.40 13.32
CA LEU A 117 14.54 -6.93 12.35
C LEU A 117 15.59 -8.00 12.08
N GLU A 118 16.02 -8.76 13.10
CA GLU A 118 16.92 -9.90 12.91
C GLU A 118 16.26 -11.00 12.08
N ALA A 119 14.99 -11.33 12.36
CA ALA A 119 14.27 -12.34 11.58
C ALA A 119 14.12 -11.93 10.10
N LEU A 120 13.79 -10.68 9.81
CA LEU A 120 13.73 -10.15 8.45
C LEU A 120 15.11 -10.16 7.77
N HIS A 121 16.17 -9.82 8.51
CA HIS A 121 17.54 -9.90 8.00
C HIS A 121 17.94 -11.32 7.62
N ASP A 122 17.57 -12.31 8.44
CA ASP A 122 17.83 -13.71 8.13
C ASP A 122 17.11 -14.16 6.86
N LEU A 123 15.89 -13.69 6.58
CA LEU A 123 15.21 -13.98 5.31
C LEU A 123 15.98 -13.47 4.09
N VAL A 124 16.61 -12.31 4.21
CA VAL A 124 17.49 -11.76 3.16
C VAL A 124 18.72 -12.64 2.99
N LYS A 125 19.38 -13.03 4.09
CA LYS A 125 20.55 -13.92 4.05
C LYS A 125 20.22 -15.30 3.48
N MET A 126 19.02 -15.81 3.73
CA MET A 126 18.52 -17.07 3.19
C MET A 126 18.18 -16.98 1.70
N GLY A 127 18.17 -15.77 1.11
CA GLY A 127 17.82 -15.56 -0.29
C GLY A 127 16.33 -15.69 -0.59
N LYS A 128 15.46 -15.76 0.42
CA LYS A 128 13.99 -15.78 0.26
C LYS A 128 13.42 -14.38 -0.05
N VAL A 129 14.16 -13.35 0.32
CA VAL A 129 13.78 -11.93 0.14
C VAL A 129 14.97 -11.17 -0.44
N ARG A 130 14.76 -10.27 -1.40
CA ARG A 130 15.83 -9.40 -1.93
C ARG A 130 15.94 -8.10 -1.13
N TYR A 131 14.80 -7.45 -0.87
CA TYR A 131 14.72 -6.17 -0.19
C TYR A 131 13.61 -6.15 0.85
N LEU A 132 13.79 -5.32 1.88
CA LEU A 132 12.82 -5.15 2.95
C LEU A 132 12.11 -3.81 2.80
N GLY A 133 10.82 -3.79 3.09
CA GLY A 133 10.04 -2.56 3.23
C GLY A 133 9.24 -2.53 4.52
N ALA A 134 8.67 -1.37 4.81
CA ALA A 134 7.74 -1.17 5.91
C ALA A 134 6.46 -0.50 5.42
N SER A 135 5.38 -0.57 6.18
CA SER A 135 4.15 0.15 5.88
C SER A 135 3.54 0.72 7.16
N SER A 136 3.01 1.94 7.02
CA SER A 136 2.11 2.62 7.98
C SER A 136 2.49 2.46 9.47
N MET A 137 3.33 3.37 9.95
CA MET A 137 3.70 3.50 11.36
C MET A 137 4.09 4.95 11.64
N LYS A 138 4.36 5.29 12.90
CA LYS A 138 4.82 6.66 13.21
C LYS A 138 6.27 6.85 12.77
N ALA A 139 6.63 8.05 12.34
CA ALA A 139 7.99 8.37 11.88
C ALA A 139 9.08 8.01 12.91
N TRP A 140 8.84 8.27 14.21
CA TRP A 140 9.80 7.91 15.27
C TRP A 140 10.00 6.39 15.41
N GLU A 141 8.97 5.59 15.11
CA GLU A 141 9.06 4.12 15.15
C GLU A 141 9.90 3.62 13.98
N PHE A 142 9.68 4.19 12.80
CA PHE A 142 10.46 3.86 11.60
C PHE A 142 11.93 4.28 11.75
N SER A 143 12.18 5.49 12.25
CA SER A 143 13.53 5.99 12.57
C SER A 143 14.24 5.05 13.56
N LYS A 144 13.56 4.61 14.62
CA LYS A 144 14.11 3.63 15.57
C LYS A 144 14.48 2.32 14.89
N ALA A 145 13.64 1.80 13.99
CA ALA A 145 13.91 0.57 13.26
C ALA A 145 15.12 0.69 12.33
N LEU A 146 15.20 1.79 11.56
CA LEU A 146 16.34 2.09 10.68
C LEU A 146 17.64 2.21 11.47
N HIS A 147 17.59 2.88 12.63
CA HIS A 147 18.74 2.99 13.53
C HIS A 147 19.21 1.62 14.01
N LEU A 148 18.31 0.76 14.47
CA LEU A 148 18.64 -0.60 14.93
C LEU A 148 19.23 -1.46 13.80
N GLN A 149 18.68 -1.37 12.58
CA GLN A 149 19.22 -2.07 11.41
C GLN A 149 20.67 -1.63 11.13
N LYS A 150 20.93 -0.31 11.17
CA LYS A 150 22.28 0.24 10.98
C LYS A 150 23.24 -0.20 12.09
N ALA A 151 22.82 -0.11 13.35
CA ALA A 151 23.65 -0.43 14.51
C ALA A 151 24.06 -1.91 14.56
N ASN A 152 23.23 -2.82 14.05
CA ASN A 152 23.49 -4.26 14.03
C ASN A 152 23.99 -4.79 12.68
N ALA A 153 24.23 -3.90 11.70
CA ALA A 153 24.57 -4.27 10.32
C ALA A 153 23.55 -5.23 9.67
N TRP A 154 22.27 -5.08 10.00
CA TRP A 154 21.18 -5.84 9.42
C TRP A 154 20.73 -5.26 8.08
N ALA A 155 20.01 -6.07 7.32
CA ALA A 155 19.36 -5.63 6.08
C ALA A 155 18.38 -4.51 6.42
N ARG A 156 18.48 -3.41 5.67
CA ARG A 156 17.73 -2.19 5.93
C ARG A 156 16.41 -2.17 5.19
N PHE A 157 15.41 -1.48 5.74
CA PHE A 157 14.25 -1.07 4.94
C PHE A 157 14.69 -0.10 3.84
N VAL A 158 14.33 -0.41 2.60
CA VAL A 158 14.61 0.43 1.42
C VAL A 158 13.36 1.14 0.90
N SER A 159 12.18 0.68 1.32
CA SER A 159 10.90 1.30 0.98
C SER A 159 10.02 1.50 2.20
N LEU A 160 9.17 2.52 2.11
CA LEU A 160 8.00 2.70 2.96
C LEU A 160 6.74 2.72 2.10
N GLN A 161 5.73 1.94 2.46
CA GLN A 161 4.43 1.95 1.82
C GLN A 161 3.41 2.69 2.68
N ASP A 162 3.07 3.91 2.28
CA ASP A 162 2.20 4.85 2.97
C ASP A 162 1.03 5.32 2.09
N THR A 163 -0.01 5.87 2.70
CA THR A 163 -1.03 6.62 1.97
C THR A 163 -0.49 8.01 1.72
N TYR A 164 -0.53 8.43 0.47
CA TYR A 164 -0.21 9.80 0.14
C TYR A 164 -1.01 10.18 -1.10
N ASN A 165 -1.77 11.26 -1.01
CA ASN A 165 -2.57 11.76 -2.11
C ASN A 165 -3.01 13.19 -1.79
N LEU A 166 -3.66 13.85 -2.74
CA LEU A 166 -4.10 15.24 -2.57
C LEU A 166 -5.02 15.46 -1.35
N LEU A 167 -5.75 14.43 -0.88
CA LEU A 167 -6.64 14.51 0.28
C LEU A 167 -6.00 14.01 1.58
N GLY A 168 -4.82 13.41 1.52
CA GLY A 168 -4.12 12.83 2.66
C GLY A 168 -2.63 13.12 2.57
N ARG A 169 -2.20 14.21 3.21
CA ARG A 169 -0.84 14.76 3.12
C ARG A 169 -0.13 14.83 4.47
N GLU A 170 -0.64 14.13 5.47
CA GLU A 170 -0.10 14.15 6.83
C GLU A 170 1.34 13.61 6.91
N GLU A 171 1.71 12.67 6.03
CA GLU A 171 3.07 12.12 5.94
C GLU A 171 4.12 13.18 5.54
N GLU A 172 3.72 14.30 4.92
CA GLU A 172 4.61 15.42 4.60
C GLU A 172 5.23 16.06 5.85
N ARG A 173 4.64 15.87 7.03
CA ARG A 173 5.12 16.50 8.28
C ARG A 173 6.42 15.90 8.80
N GLU A 174 6.54 14.58 8.79
CA GLU A 174 7.63 13.87 9.48
C GLU A 174 8.14 12.66 8.70
N MET A 175 7.25 11.80 8.20
CA MET A 175 7.64 10.54 7.59
C MET A 175 8.31 10.72 6.23
N LEU A 176 7.75 11.53 5.32
CA LEU A 176 8.35 11.80 4.02
C LEU A 176 9.70 12.52 4.15
N PRO A 177 9.86 13.54 5.03
CA PRO A 177 11.17 14.09 5.37
C PRO A 177 12.15 13.03 5.88
N LEU A 178 11.73 12.16 6.82
CA LEU A 178 12.57 11.06 7.33
C LEU A 178 13.00 10.12 6.19
N CYS A 179 12.08 9.70 5.34
CA CYS A 179 12.37 8.86 4.18
C CYS A 179 13.41 9.51 3.26
N THR A 180 13.27 10.81 3.01
CA THR A 180 14.21 11.56 2.18
C THR A 180 15.60 11.61 2.80
N ASP A 181 15.71 11.92 4.09
CA ASP A 181 16.99 11.98 4.83
C ASP A 181 17.68 10.61 4.88
N GLU A 182 16.90 9.56 5.13
CA GLU A 182 17.39 8.20 5.29
C GLU A 182 17.62 7.49 3.94
N GLY A 183 17.26 8.09 2.80
CA GLY A 183 17.39 7.49 1.48
C GLY A 183 16.43 6.31 1.24
N VAL A 184 15.26 6.35 1.87
CA VAL A 184 14.15 5.41 1.70
C VAL A 184 13.16 6.00 0.72
N GLN A 185 12.74 5.23 -0.29
CA GLN A 185 11.71 5.67 -1.23
C GLN A 185 10.31 5.24 -0.78
N THR A 186 9.28 5.95 -1.19
CA THR A 186 7.89 5.57 -0.91
C THR A 186 7.21 4.91 -2.10
N ILE A 187 6.43 3.87 -1.79
CA ILE A 187 5.45 3.31 -2.72
C ILE A 187 4.06 3.59 -2.17
N VAL A 188 3.27 4.35 -2.90
CA VAL A 188 2.10 5.00 -2.32
C VAL A 188 0.84 4.16 -2.54
N TYR A 189 0.17 3.75 -1.46
CA TYR A 189 -1.13 3.10 -1.57
C TYR A 189 -2.29 4.10 -1.50
N SER A 190 -3.46 3.72 -2.03
CA SER A 190 -4.62 4.61 -2.19
C SER A 190 -4.30 5.97 -2.86
N PRO A 191 -3.54 6.03 -3.96
CA PRO A 191 -3.12 7.29 -4.59
C PRO A 191 -4.30 8.14 -5.09
N LEU A 192 -5.46 7.51 -5.35
CA LEU A 192 -6.67 8.17 -5.83
C LEU A 192 -7.76 8.28 -4.75
N ALA A 193 -7.41 8.10 -3.47
CA ALA A 193 -8.34 8.16 -2.34
C ALA A 193 -9.62 7.32 -2.58
N ARG A 194 -9.45 6.03 -2.89
CA ARG A 194 -10.54 5.09 -3.25
C ARG A 194 -11.40 5.55 -4.45
N GLY A 195 -10.82 6.32 -5.36
CA GLY A 195 -11.45 6.81 -6.57
C GLY A 195 -12.08 8.20 -6.46
N ILE A 196 -12.03 8.85 -5.30
CA ILE A 196 -12.52 10.24 -5.14
C ILE A 196 -11.75 11.19 -6.07
N LEU A 197 -10.43 11.02 -6.19
CA LEU A 197 -9.57 11.84 -7.04
C LEU A 197 -9.61 11.44 -8.53
N ALA A 198 -10.45 10.47 -8.90
CA ALA A 198 -10.58 10.01 -10.29
C ALA A 198 -11.81 10.58 -11.00
N ARG A 199 -12.64 11.39 -10.32
CA ARG A 199 -13.95 11.84 -10.81
C ARG A 199 -14.38 13.19 -10.23
N PRO A 200 -15.38 13.85 -10.84
CA PRO A 200 -15.97 15.07 -10.29
C PRO A 200 -16.58 14.85 -8.90
N TRP A 201 -16.62 15.93 -8.12
CA TRP A 201 -17.18 15.89 -6.77
C TRP A 201 -18.65 15.45 -6.79
N GLY A 202 -19.01 14.54 -5.88
CA GLY A 202 -20.38 14.03 -5.73
C GLY A 202 -20.73 12.80 -6.57
N GLU A 203 -19.88 12.38 -7.52
CA GLU A 203 -20.11 11.15 -8.27
C GLU A 203 -19.85 9.88 -7.43
N THR A 204 -20.74 8.88 -7.55
CA THR A 204 -20.68 7.61 -6.81
C THR A 204 -20.35 6.42 -7.72
N THR A 205 -19.93 5.33 -7.08
CA THR A 205 -19.60 4.02 -7.67
C THR A 205 -20.01 2.91 -6.71
N LEU A 206 -20.12 1.67 -7.21
CA LEU A 206 -20.35 0.48 -6.37
C LEU A 206 -19.36 0.36 -5.20
N ARG A 207 -18.08 0.70 -5.41
CA ARG A 207 -17.07 0.71 -4.34
C ARG A 207 -17.37 1.78 -3.29
N SER A 208 -17.67 3.02 -3.69
CA SER A 208 -17.97 4.09 -2.73
C SER A 208 -19.28 3.85 -1.97
N GLU A 209 -20.23 3.14 -2.57
CA GLU A 209 -21.49 2.77 -1.93
C GLU A 209 -21.30 1.61 -0.94
N SER A 210 -20.57 0.56 -1.33
CA SER A 210 -20.27 -0.59 -0.46
C SER A 210 -19.31 -0.26 0.68
N GLU A 211 -18.38 0.68 0.48
CA GLU A 211 -17.42 1.14 1.49
C GLU A 211 -17.86 2.45 2.18
N ALA A 212 -19.14 2.84 2.07
CA ALA A 212 -19.65 4.11 2.61
C ALA A 212 -19.42 4.29 4.12
N ALA A 213 -19.30 3.19 4.88
CA ALA A 213 -18.98 3.19 6.31
C ALA A 213 -17.46 3.31 6.60
N ALA A 214 -16.59 2.94 5.65
CA ALA A 214 -15.13 3.01 5.78
C ALA A 214 -14.55 4.34 5.25
N GLY A 215 -15.24 4.98 4.30
CA GLY A 215 -15.00 6.37 3.93
C GLY A 215 -15.51 7.25 5.06
N HIS A 216 -14.62 7.69 5.95
CA HIS A 216 -14.97 8.68 6.96
C HIS A 216 -15.49 9.91 6.20
N LYS A 217 -16.81 10.13 6.21
CA LYS A 217 -17.40 11.41 5.83
C LYS A 217 -17.09 12.38 6.95
N ASP A 218 -15.83 12.76 7.03
CA ASP A 218 -15.40 13.81 7.95
C ASP A 218 -15.91 15.12 7.37
N GLU A 219 -17.10 15.53 7.82
CA GLU A 219 -17.73 16.78 7.42
C GLU A 219 -16.78 17.98 7.64
N THR A 220 -15.83 17.86 8.58
CA THR A 220 -14.79 18.85 8.85
C THR A 220 -13.93 19.16 7.62
N ASN A 221 -13.60 18.14 6.82
CA ASN A 221 -12.69 18.26 5.67
C ASN A 221 -13.42 18.35 4.32
N ALA A 222 -14.74 18.16 4.30
CA ALA A 222 -15.53 18.09 3.06
C ALA A 222 -15.38 19.30 2.14
N LYS A 223 -15.29 20.52 2.71
CA LYS A 223 -15.07 21.74 1.92
C LYS A 223 -13.69 21.74 1.24
N SER A 224 -12.64 21.42 2.00
CA SER A 224 -11.26 21.30 1.50
C SER A 224 -11.20 20.24 0.38
N ASP A 225 -11.79 19.08 0.61
CA ASP A 225 -11.85 18.00 -0.38
C ASP A 225 -12.55 18.41 -1.68
N GLN A 226 -13.68 19.09 -1.57
CA GLN A 226 -14.41 19.59 -2.71
C GLN A 226 -13.59 20.60 -3.52
N GLU A 227 -12.93 21.54 -2.85
CA GLU A 227 -12.09 22.55 -3.52
C GLU A 227 -10.90 21.90 -4.23
N ILE A 228 -10.26 20.89 -3.62
CA ILE A 228 -9.17 20.11 -4.24
C ILE A 228 -9.68 19.36 -5.48
N VAL A 229 -10.80 18.65 -5.37
CA VAL A 229 -11.38 17.91 -6.51
C VAL A 229 -11.80 18.85 -7.64
N ASN A 230 -12.30 20.04 -7.32
CA ASN A 230 -12.62 21.06 -8.31
C ASN A 230 -11.37 21.60 -9.01
N ALA A 231 -10.29 21.88 -8.27
CA ALA A 231 -9.00 22.29 -8.84
C ALA A 231 -8.43 21.20 -9.78
N LEU A 232 -8.49 19.93 -9.34
CA LEU A 232 -8.11 18.77 -10.13
C LEU A 232 -8.92 18.66 -11.43
N THR A 233 -10.23 18.88 -11.34
CA THR A 233 -11.14 18.88 -12.51
C THR A 233 -10.78 19.99 -13.50
N ALA A 234 -10.47 21.19 -13.02
CA ALA A 234 -10.09 22.31 -13.87
C ALA A 234 -8.76 22.03 -14.60
N ILE A 235 -7.74 21.57 -13.88
CA ILE A 235 -6.41 21.27 -14.44
C ILE A 235 -6.48 20.10 -15.42
N ALA A 236 -7.28 19.07 -15.13
CA ALA A 236 -7.53 17.96 -16.05
C ALA A 236 -8.09 18.44 -17.39
N LYS A 237 -9.04 19.39 -17.36
CA LYS A 237 -9.58 20.03 -18.58
C LYS A 237 -8.53 20.87 -19.32
N GLU A 238 -7.74 21.66 -18.59
CA GLU A 238 -6.64 22.46 -19.16
C GLU A 238 -5.62 21.58 -19.89
N CYS A 239 -5.30 20.41 -19.33
CA CYS A 239 -4.31 19.48 -19.89
C CYS A 239 -4.90 18.47 -20.90
N GLY A 240 -6.22 18.41 -21.06
CA GLY A 240 -6.88 17.45 -21.95
C GLY A 240 -6.75 15.98 -21.52
N VAL A 241 -6.59 15.71 -20.23
CA VAL A 241 -6.43 14.34 -19.67
C VAL A 241 -7.43 14.07 -18.55
N GLY A 242 -7.50 12.83 -18.05
CA GLY A 242 -8.38 12.47 -16.93
C GLY A 242 -7.87 12.97 -15.58
N GLN A 243 -8.78 13.17 -14.61
CA GLN A 243 -8.43 13.57 -13.24
C GLN A 243 -7.45 12.61 -12.56
N ALA A 244 -7.61 11.30 -12.79
CA ALA A 244 -6.69 10.29 -12.27
C ALA A 244 -5.25 10.52 -12.76
N SER A 245 -5.08 10.87 -14.04
CA SER A 245 -3.76 11.15 -14.61
C SER A 245 -3.11 12.38 -13.96
N ILE A 246 -3.87 13.44 -13.68
CA ILE A 246 -3.36 14.61 -12.97
C ILE A 246 -2.96 14.26 -11.52
N ALA A 247 -3.79 13.52 -10.79
CA ALA A 247 -3.50 13.13 -9.41
C ALA A 247 -2.25 12.24 -9.31
N LEU A 248 -2.08 11.30 -10.23
CA LEU A 248 -0.89 10.45 -10.32
C LEU A 248 0.35 11.22 -10.77
N ALA A 249 0.20 12.19 -11.68
CA ALA A 249 1.30 13.08 -12.07
C ALA A 249 1.75 13.99 -10.92
N TRP A 250 0.82 14.45 -10.08
CA TRP A 250 1.13 15.17 -8.85
C TRP A 250 1.95 14.32 -7.87
N LEU A 251 1.60 13.03 -7.68
CA LEU A 251 2.42 12.14 -6.86
C LEU A 251 3.83 11.95 -7.45
N ARG A 252 3.95 11.80 -8.77
CA ARG A 252 5.25 11.66 -9.44
C ARG A 252 6.13 12.91 -9.28
N SER A 253 5.56 14.10 -9.11
CA SER A 253 6.36 15.31 -8.89
C SER A 253 7.02 15.36 -7.51
N LYS A 254 6.67 14.43 -6.59
CA LYS A 254 7.21 14.36 -5.24
C LYS A 254 8.48 13.49 -5.23
N PRO A 255 9.67 14.04 -4.87
CA PRO A 255 10.94 13.33 -5.01
C PRO A 255 11.04 12.00 -4.27
N VAL A 256 10.35 11.88 -3.13
CA VAL A 256 10.37 10.69 -2.28
C VAL A 256 9.53 9.53 -2.86
N VAL A 257 8.59 9.82 -3.76
CA VAL A 257 7.64 8.84 -4.31
C VAL A 257 8.28 8.10 -5.49
N ALA A 258 8.58 6.81 -5.29
CA ALA A 258 9.05 5.94 -6.37
C ALA A 258 7.92 5.55 -7.31
N ALA A 259 6.78 5.11 -6.76
CA ALA A 259 5.64 4.69 -7.55
C ALA A 259 4.32 4.74 -6.76
N PRO A 260 3.21 5.23 -7.36
CA PRO A 260 1.88 4.99 -6.83
C PRO A 260 1.38 3.57 -7.18
N ILE A 261 0.78 2.88 -6.21
CA ILE A 261 0.15 1.58 -6.39
C ILE A 261 -1.29 1.79 -6.87
N VAL A 262 -1.52 1.54 -8.16
CA VAL A 262 -2.81 1.76 -8.81
C VAL A 262 -3.65 0.48 -8.78
N GLY A 263 -4.80 0.54 -8.10
CA GLY A 263 -5.83 -0.51 -8.20
C GLY A 263 -6.68 -0.33 -9.45
N ALA A 264 -6.69 -1.32 -10.34
CA ALA A 264 -7.46 -1.29 -11.58
C ALA A 264 -8.62 -2.29 -11.56
N LEU A 265 -9.79 -1.86 -12.06
CA LEU A 265 -10.96 -2.74 -12.30
C LEU A 265 -11.25 -2.89 -13.80
N LYS A 266 -10.57 -2.10 -14.64
CA LYS A 266 -10.73 -2.04 -16.10
C LYS A 266 -9.38 -1.67 -16.71
N ALA A 267 -9.10 -2.12 -17.94
CA ALA A 267 -7.85 -1.82 -18.65
C ALA A 267 -7.59 -0.31 -18.74
N LYS A 268 -8.65 0.48 -19.00
CA LYS A 268 -8.57 1.94 -19.02
C LYS A 268 -7.96 2.56 -17.76
N HIS A 269 -8.14 1.98 -16.57
CA HIS A 269 -7.52 2.51 -15.34
C HIS A 269 -5.99 2.37 -15.37
N ILE A 270 -5.50 1.30 -16.01
CA ILE A 270 -4.06 1.09 -16.25
C ILE A 270 -3.57 2.11 -17.28
N ASP A 271 -4.32 2.28 -18.38
CA ASP A 271 -3.99 3.25 -19.43
C ASP A 271 -3.92 4.68 -18.89
N ASP A 272 -4.87 5.08 -18.03
CA ASP A 272 -4.91 6.40 -17.41
C ASP A 272 -3.71 6.63 -16.47
N ALA A 273 -3.25 5.57 -15.78
CA ALA A 273 -2.07 5.62 -14.94
C ALA A 273 -0.77 5.74 -15.76
N ILE A 274 -0.69 5.05 -16.89
CA ILE A 274 0.44 5.17 -17.82
C ILE A 274 0.46 6.55 -18.47
N ALA A 275 -0.70 7.05 -18.89
CA ALA A 275 -0.84 8.39 -19.48
C ALA A 275 -0.37 9.49 -18.52
N ALA A 276 -0.49 9.27 -17.20
CA ALA A 276 0.04 10.19 -16.20
C ALA A 276 1.54 10.47 -16.38
N LEU A 277 2.34 9.49 -16.84
CA LEU A 277 3.80 9.62 -17.06
C LEU A 277 4.15 10.74 -18.04
N SER A 278 3.26 11.08 -18.96
CA SER A 278 3.46 12.13 -19.96
C SER A 278 3.00 13.52 -19.49
N VAL A 279 2.36 13.63 -18.32
CA VAL A 279 1.83 14.88 -17.78
C VAL A 279 2.87 15.57 -16.91
N ASN A 280 3.38 16.74 -17.30
CA ASN A 280 4.24 17.57 -16.46
C ASN A 280 3.44 18.74 -15.92
N LEU A 281 3.19 18.75 -14.61
CA LEU A 281 2.48 19.84 -13.95
C LEU A 281 3.41 21.04 -13.73
N THR A 282 2.88 22.24 -13.95
CA THR A 282 3.59 23.47 -13.60
C THR A 282 3.53 23.73 -12.10
N ASP A 283 4.44 24.56 -11.59
CA ASP A 283 4.42 24.98 -10.18
C ASP A 283 3.09 25.64 -9.79
N ASP A 284 2.49 26.42 -10.71
CA ASP A 284 1.15 27.01 -10.51
C ASP A 284 0.06 25.95 -10.38
N GLN A 285 0.07 24.93 -11.25
CA GLN A 285 -0.90 23.84 -11.19
C GLN A 285 -0.74 23.03 -9.89
N ILE A 286 0.50 22.75 -9.48
CA ILE A 286 0.78 22.08 -8.19
C ILE A 286 0.27 22.95 -7.04
N ALA A 287 0.57 24.24 -7.03
CA ALA A 287 0.11 25.15 -5.99
C ALA A 287 -1.43 25.20 -5.91
N ARG A 288 -2.13 25.24 -7.05
CA ARG A 288 -3.61 25.22 -7.12
C ARG A 288 -4.22 23.93 -6.56
N LEU A 289 -3.56 22.79 -6.78
CA LEU A 289 -3.99 21.50 -6.24
C LEU A 289 -3.81 21.43 -4.72
N GLU A 290 -2.77 22.08 -4.21
CA GLU A 290 -2.33 21.96 -2.82
C GLU A 290 -2.91 23.01 -1.88
N LEU A 291 -3.16 24.23 -2.38
CA LEU A 291 -3.61 25.39 -1.61
C LEU A 291 -4.87 25.13 -0.76
N PRO A 292 -5.90 24.39 -1.24
CA PRO A 292 -7.11 24.19 -0.44
C PRO A 292 -6.94 23.14 0.66
N TYR A 293 -5.79 22.46 0.76
CA TYR A 293 -5.56 21.44 1.78
C TYR A 293 -5.54 22.05 3.18
N THR A 294 -6.37 21.49 4.06
CA THR A 294 -6.35 21.79 5.49
C THR A 294 -5.73 20.63 6.27
N PRO A 295 -4.91 20.91 7.32
CA PRO A 295 -4.40 19.91 8.26
C PRO A 295 -5.49 18.96 8.76
N ARG A 296 -5.21 17.66 8.78
CA ARG A 296 -6.17 16.61 9.12
C ARG A 296 -5.67 15.77 10.29
N MET A 297 -6.55 14.93 10.81
CA MET A 297 -6.12 13.87 11.72
C MET A 297 -5.32 12.84 10.92
N ASP A 298 -4.13 12.50 11.43
CA ASP A 298 -3.31 11.45 10.84
C ASP A 298 -3.88 10.07 11.21
N TYR A 299 -4.53 9.45 10.23
CA TYR A 299 -5.07 8.09 10.32
C TYR A 299 -4.07 7.01 9.84
N GLN A 300 -2.79 7.32 9.70
CA GLN A 300 -1.77 6.35 9.27
C GLN A 300 -0.93 5.79 10.41
N GLY A 301 -0.79 6.55 11.51
CA GLY A 301 -0.15 6.13 12.76
C GLY A 301 -0.83 4.97 13.50
N VAL A 302 -1.71 4.21 12.84
CA VAL A 302 -2.56 3.15 13.39
C VAL A 302 -1.79 1.84 13.47
N SER A 303 -0.79 1.83 14.34
CA SER A 303 -0.59 0.69 15.21
C SER A 303 -1.31 0.98 16.53
N ASP A 304 -2.59 1.35 16.43
CA ASP A 304 -3.44 1.54 17.60
C ASP A 304 -3.49 0.20 18.33
N PRO A 305 -3.01 0.12 19.59
CA PRO A 305 -3.06 -1.10 20.37
C PRO A 305 -4.47 -1.70 20.42
N VAL A 306 -5.53 -0.89 20.34
CA VAL A 306 -6.92 -1.36 20.29
C VAL A 306 -7.25 -2.05 18.97
N MET A 307 -6.78 -1.52 17.84
CA MET A 307 -6.93 -2.17 16.53
C MET A 307 -6.17 -3.49 16.48
N LEU A 308 -4.93 -3.52 16.97
CA LEU A 308 -4.13 -4.73 17.05
C LEU A 308 -4.77 -5.75 18.00
N ALA A 309 -5.27 -5.32 19.17
CA ALA A 309 -5.98 -6.17 20.11
C ALA A 309 -7.27 -6.75 19.51
N ARG A 310 -8.05 -5.96 18.75
CA ARG A 310 -9.22 -6.46 18.01
C ARG A 310 -8.84 -7.47 16.94
N ALA A 311 -7.74 -7.25 16.22
CA ALA A 311 -7.24 -8.19 15.22
C ALA A 311 -6.77 -9.51 15.86
N VAL A 312 -6.07 -9.43 16.99
CA VAL A 312 -5.69 -10.59 17.82
C VAL A 312 -6.94 -11.30 18.34
N GLU A 313 -7.91 -10.58 18.91
CA GLU A 313 -9.16 -11.16 19.39
C GLU A 313 -9.91 -11.89 18.27
N ALA A 314 -10.03 -11.27 17.10
CA ALA A 314 -10.68 -11.87 15.93
C ALA A 314 -9.97 -13.15 15.46
N ALA A 315 -8.63 -13.16 15.47
CA ALA A 315 -7.82 -14.30 15.02
C ALA A 315 -7.72 -15.45 16.04
N THR A 316 -7.84 -15.14 17.33
CA THR A 316 -7.55 -16.08 18.42
C THR A 316 -8.78 -16.46 19.25
N GLY A 317 -9.85 -15.67 19.18
CA GLY A 317 -10.99 -15.74 20.09
C GLY A 317 -10.69 -15.24 21.51
N PHE A 318 -9.49 -14.71 21.78
CA PHE A 318 -9.08 -14.28 23.11
C PHE A 318 -9.18 -12.76 23.26
N LYS A 319 -10.01 -12.29 24.21
CA LYS A 319 -10.06 -10.88 24.61
C LYS A 319 -8.89 -10.55 25.53
N SER A 320 -7.99 -9.68 25.07
CA SER A 320 -7.06 -9.00 25.97
C SER A 320 -7.85 -8.13 26.94
N SER A 321 -7.66 -8.31 28.25
CA SER A 321 -8.28 -7.49 29.30
C SER A 321 -7.61 -6.13 29.50
N ALA A 322 -6.63 -5.77 28.66
CA ALA A 322 -5.90 -4.52 28.73
C ALA A 322 -6.36 -3.55 27.62
N THR A 323 -7.36 -2.74 27.93
CA THR A 323 -7.65 -1.44 27.30
C THR A 323 -7.96 -0.45 28.40
#